data_AF-A0A3N6HV56-F1
#
_entry.id   AF-A0A3N6HV56-F1
#
_cell.length_a   1.000
_cell.length_b   1.000
_cell.length_c   1.000
_cell.angle_alpha   90.00
_cell.angle_beta   90.00
_cell.angle_gamma   90.00
#
_symmetry.space_group_name_H-M   'P 1'
#
loop_
_entity.id
_entity.type
_entity.pdbx_description
1 polymer ?
#
loop_
_entity_poly.entity_id
_entity_poly.type
_entity_poly.pdbx_seq_one_letter_code
_entity_poly.pdbx_strand_id
1 'polypeptide(L)'
;MADRTVDGMARTQRVGAHPLRQVLPRSPRRLKSTTRSFKVGEGKGYLTVACTADGSPAAVTISMAKQGSTMAGLMDGFSTTITQGLRHQVPLEAFVREYVSMRFEPACLTNDPEIKQATSVLDYVGRRLALDFLPYDTRVEFGVLTAEERVAKELQDNVGDVAWTDMIGLAMSAPTVTSPRRG
;
A
#
# COMPACT_ATOMS: atom_id res chain seq x y z
N MET A 1 -45.16 67.24 -11.67
CA MET A 1 -43.86 67.38 -10.97
C MET A 1 -43.46 65.97 -10.53
N ALA A 2 -42.47 65.38 -11.24
CA ALA A 2 -41.70 64.12 -11.07
C ALA A 2 -42.13 63.14 -9.94
N ASP A 3 -42.45 61.85 -10.16
CA ASP A 3 -41.74 60.70 -10.78
C ASP A 3 -40.40 60.31 -10.12
N ARG A 4 -40.24 58.98 -9.91
CA ARG A 4 -39.03 58.18 -9.58
C ARG A 4 -38.70 57.96 -8.09
N THR A 5 -38.22 56.80 -7.62
CA THR A 5 -37.97 55.47 -8.20
C THR A 5 -37.65 54.52 -7.03
N VAL A 6 -38.12 53.29 -7.15
CA VAL A 6 -37.68 52.08 -6.42
C VAL A 6 -36.17 51.86 -6.55
N ASP A 7 -35.43 51.76 -5.45
CA ASP A 7 -34.04 51.28 -5.52
C ASP A 7 -33.92 49.91 -4.83
N GLY A 8 -34.15 48.89 -5.64
CA GLY A 8 -33.90 47.50 -5.28
C GLY A 8 -32.41 47.23 -5.27
N MET A 9 -31.86 46.92 -4.10
CA MET A 9 -30.50 46.38 -3.99
C MET A 9 -30.45 44.95 -4.56
N ALA A 10 -30.21 44.85 -5.86
CA ALA A 10 -29.83 43.61 -6.52
C ALA A 10 -28.41 43.23 -6.07
N ARG A 11 -28.34 42.24 -5.18
CA ARG A 11 -27.09 41.59 -4.77
C ARG A 11 -26.57 40.78 -5.96
N THR A 12 -25.65 41.35 -6.74
CA THR A 12 -24.98 40.61 -7.82
C THR A 12 -24.08 39.53 -7.22
N GLN A 13 -24.61 38.32 -7.09
CA GLN A 13 -23.82 37.13 -6.82
C GLN A 13 -22.96 36.85 -8.05
N ARG A 14 -21.65 37.08 -7.94
CA ARG A 14 -20.68 36.58 -8.92
C ARG A 14 -20.66 35.06 -8.81
N VAL A 15 -21.26 34.38 -9.79
CA VAL A 15 -21.15 32.93 -9.96
C VAL A 15 -19.67 32.64 -10.23
N GLY A 16 -18.99 32.05 -9.24
CA GLY A 16 -17.62 31.59 -9.38
C GLY A 16 -17.51 30.62 -10.55
N ALA A 17 -16.59 30.91 -11.47
CA ALA A 17 -16.27 30.04 -12.60
C ALA A 17 -15.97 28.64 -12.07
N HIS A 18 -16.79 27.65 -12.46
CA HIS A 18 -16.49 26.26 -12.16
C HIS A 18 -15.17 25.93 -12.87
N PRO A 19 -14.18 25.34 -12.18
CA PRO A 19 -12.91 25.02 -12.81
C PRO A 19 -13.19 24.15 -14.04
N LEU A 20 -12.64 24.57 -15.19
CA LEU A 20 -12.77 23.86 -16.45
C LEU A 20 -12.38 22.41 -16.21
N ARG A 21 -13.30 21.48 -16.51
CA ARG A 21 -13.09 20.04 -16.40
C ARG A 21 -11.84 19.70 -17.20
N GLN A 22 -10.72 19.45 -16.51
CA GLN A 22 -9.51 18.96 -17.16
C GLN A 22 -9.88 17.66 -17.88
N VAL A 23 -9.78 17.67 -19.20
CA VAL A 23 -10.02 16.49 -20.02
C VAL A 23 -8.84 15.57 -19.79
N LEU A 24 -9.01 14.59 -18.91
CA LEU A 24 -8.02 13.55 -18.69
C LEU A 24 -7.76 12.83 -20.03
N PRO A 25 -6.49 12.56 -20.39
CA PRO A 25 -6.17 11.80 -21.57
C PRO A 25 -6.91 10.46 -21.53
N ARG A 26 -7.57 10.11 -22.64
CA ARG A 26 -8.34 8.87 -22.71
C ARG A 26 -7.40 7.69 -22.54
N SER A 27 -7.70 6.79 -21.61
CA SER A 27 -6.98 5.54 -21.49
C SER A 27 -7.01 4.77 -22.81
N PRO A 28 -5.93 4.06 -23.18
CA PRO A 28 -5.87 3.24 -24.38
C PRO A 28 -7.02 2.22 -24.44
N ARG A 29 -7.46 1.88 -25.65
CA ARG A 29 -8.54 0.90 -25.87
C ARG A 29 -8.17 -0.52 -25.41
N ARG A 30 -6.87 -0.84 -25.27
CA ARG A 30 -6.35 -2.13 -24.79
C ARG A 30 -5.20 -1.89 -23.81
N LEU A 31 -5.21 -2.61 -22.71
CA LEU A 31 -4.14 -2.64 -21.70
C LEU A 31 -3.63 -4.08 -21.57
N LYS A 32 -2.34 -4.25 -21.23
CA LYS A 32 -1.81 -5.56 -20.83
C LYS A 32 -2.20 -5.78 -19.36
N SER A 33 -2.66 -6.97 -19.02
CA SER A 33 -3.07 -7.29 -17.65
C SER A 33 -2.45 -8.58 -17.15
N THR A 34 -2.08 -8.59 -15.88
CA THR A 34 -1.64 -9.77 -15.16
C THR A 34 -2.72 -10.15 -14.16
N THR A 35 -3.11 -11.42 -14.13
CA THR A 35 -4.07 -11.96 -13.15
C THR A 35 -3.38 -12.99 -12.27
N ARG A 36 -3.51 -12.83 -10.96
CA ARG A 36 -2.99 -13.76 -9.95
C ARG A 36 -4.14 -14.27 -9.10
N SER A 37 -4.24 -15.59 -8.97
CA SER A 37 -5.12 -16.20 -7.99
C SER A 37 -4.48 -16.10 -6.60
N PHE A 38 -5.28 -15.73 -5.61
CA PHE A 38 -4.83 -15.66 -4.23
C PHE A 38 -5.83 -16.35 -3.30
N LYS A 39 -5.33 -16.76 -2.15
CA LYS A 39 -6.11 -17.27 -1.03
C LYS A 39 -5.62 -16.60 0.23
N VAL A 40 -6.51 -16.00 1.01
CA VAL A 40 -6.24 -15.51 2.37
C VAL A 40 -7.21 -16.21 3.30
N GLY A 41 -6.72 -17.16 4.09
CA GLY A 41 -7.59 -18.02 4.90
C GLY A 41 -8.54 -18.82 4.02
N GLU A 42 -9.85 -18.73 4.27
CA GLU A 42 -10.86 -19.36 3.40
C GLU A 42 -11.23 -18.52 2.18
N GLY A 43 -10.88 -17.23 2.18
CA GLY A 43 -11.19 -16.29 1.11
C GLY A 43 -10.30 -16.53 -0.11
N LYS A 44 -10.86 -17.16 -1.15
CA LYS A 44 -10.22 -17.28 -2.47
C LYS A 44 -10.64 -16.12 -3.37
N GLY A 45 -9.70 -15.58 -4.14
CA GLY A 45 -9.97 -14.49 -5.06
C GLY A 45 -8.93 -14.38 -6.17
N TYR A 46 -9.12 -13.37 -7.02
CA TYR A 46 -8.21 -13.03 -8.10
C TYR A 46 -7.90 -11.54 -8.06
N LEU A 47 -6.61 -11.23 -8.14
CA LEU A 47 -6.09 -9.88 -8.33
C LEU A 47 -5.69 -9.73 -9.79
N THR A 48 -6.32 -8.80 -10.48
CA THR A 48 -5.98 -8.45 -11.86
C THR A 48 -5.48 -7.01 -11.88
N VAL A 49 -4.27 -6.81 -12.40
CA VAL A 49 -3.69 -5.49 -12.58
C VAL A 49 -3.48 -5.25 -14.06
N ALA A 50 -4.08 -4.18 -14.59
CA ALA A 50 -3.87 -3.74 -15.97
C ALA A 50 -2.88 -2.58 -15.98
N CYS A 51 -1.88 -2.65 -16.85
CA CYS A 51 -0.79 -1.67 -16.94
C CYS A 51 -0.86 -0.83 -18.22
N THR A 52 -0.37 0.41 -18.12
CA THR A 52 -0.09 1.27 -19.27
C THR A 52 1.08 0.73 -20.11
N ALA A 53 1.35 1.38 -21.25
CA ALA A 53 2.50 1.03 -22.09
C ALA A 53 3.84 1.17 -21.34
N ASP A 54 3.90 2.09 -20.37
CA ASP A 54 5.10 2.39 -19.57
C ASP A 54 5.28 1.43 -18.37
N GLY A 55 4.38 0.46 -18.21
CA GLY A 55 4.42 -0.53 -17.13
C GLY A 55 3.74 -0.10 -15.82
N SER A 56 3.35 1.17 -15.69
CA SER A 56 2.61 1.66 -14.52
C SER A 56 1.19 1.07 -14.44
N PRO A 57 0.67 0.78 -13.25
CA PRO A 57 -0.68 0.24 -13.09
C PRO A 57 -1.74 1.30 -13.44
N ALA A 58 -2.66 0.93 -14.32
CA ALA A 58 -3.77 1.76 -14.79
C ALA A 58 -5.12 1.36 -14.17
N ALA A 59 -5.28 0.09 -13.80
CA ALA A 59 -6.47 -0.42 -13.14
C ALA A 59 -6.13 -1.62 -12.27
N VAL A 60 -6.83 -1.74 -11.14
CA VAL A 60 -6.71 -2.85 -10.20
C VAL A 60 -8.11 -3.40 -9.96
N THR A 61 -8.28 -4.70 -10.22
CA THR A 61 -9.52 -5.43 -9.99
C THR A 61 -9.27 -6.57 -9.02
N ILE A 62 -10.09 -6.64 -7.99
CA ILE A 62 -10.08 -7.64 -6.93
C ILE A 62 -11.44 -8.34 -7.00
N SER A 63 -11.43 -9.62 -7.33
CA SER A 63 -12.64 -10.43 -7.37
C SER A 63 -12.57 -11.55 -6.35
N MET A 64 -13.69 -11.82 -5.67
CA MET A 64 -13.80 -12.93 -4.72
C MET A 64 -14.49 -14.12 -5.39
N ALA A 65 -14.02 -15.33 -5.10
CA ALA A 65 -14.60 -16.57 -5.63
C ALA A 65 -16.04 -16.80 -5.14
N LYS A 66 -16.33 -16.43 -3.89
CA LYS A 66 -17.69 -16.49 -3.32
C LYS A 66 -18.47 -15.23 -3.68
N GLN A 67 -19.14 -15.29 -4.83
CA GLN A 67 -20.03 -14.25 -5.34
C GLN A 67 -21.20 -13.95 -4.38
N GLY A 68 -21.69 -12.71 -4.39
CA GLY A 68 -22.81 -12.28 -3.56
C GLY A 68 -22.53 -12.19 -2.05
N SER A 69 -21.28 -12.37 -1.63
CA SER A 69 -20.87 -12.13 -0.23
C SER A 69 -20.62 -10.65 0.04
N THR A 70 -20.74 -10.22 1.30
CA THR A 70 -20.39 -8.85 1.72
C THR A 70 -18.97 -8.50 1.31
N MET A 71 -18.04 -9.46 1.42
CA MET A 71 -16.65 -9.28 1.00
C MET A 71 -16.53 -9.04 -0.51
N ALA A 72 -17.23 -9.82 -1.34
CA ALA A 72 -17.22 -9.64 -2.79
C ALA A 72 -17.69 -8.22 -3.18
N GLY A 73 -18.81 -7.76 -2.63
CA GLY A 73 -19.32 -6.42 -2.91
C GLY A 73 -18.36 -5.30 -2.45
N LEU A 74 -17.75 -5.45 -1.27
CA LEU A 74 -16.75 -4.48 -0.80
C LEU A 74 -15.51 -4.46 -1.71
N MET A 75 -15.00 -5.63 -2.11
CA MET A 75 -13.82 -5.73 -2.97
C MET A 75 -14.09 -5.17 -4.38
N ASP A 76 -15.30 -5.33 -4.92
CA ASP A 76 -15.72 -4.70 -6.18
C ASP A 76 -15.74 -3.16 -6.05
N GLY A 77 -16.21 -2.65 -4.91
CA GLY A 77 -16.17 -1.23 -4.57
C GLY A 77 -14.75 -0.67 -4.47
N PHE A 78 -13.85 -1.39 -3.79
CA PHE A 78 -12.44 -1.01 -3.69
C PHE A 78 -11.74 -1.06 -5.04
N SER A 79 -11.99 -2.09 -5.85
CA SER A 79 -11.48 -2.22 -7.22
C SER A 79 -11.81 -0.99 -8.06
N THR A 80 -13.06 -0.57 -8.00
CA THR A 80 -13.55 0.60 -8.72
C THR A 80 -12.89 1.88 -8.20
N THR A 81 -12.80 2.02 -6.87
CA THR A 81 -12.20 3.20 -6.22
C THR A 81 -10.72 3.35 -6.56
N ILE A 82 -9.92 2.28 -6.41
CA ILE A 82 -8.48 2.28 -6.74
C ILE A 82 -8.29 2.58 -8.22
N THR A 83 -9.03 1.89 -9.09
CA THR A 83 -8.94 2.11 -10.54
C THR A 83 -9.28 3.55 -10.92
N GLN A 84 -10.30 4.14 -10.31
CA GLN A 84 -10.66 5.52 -10.58
C GLN A 84 -9.59 6.50 -10.04
N GLY A 85 -9.02 6.22 -8.88
CA GLY A 85 -7.90 7.00 -8.33
C GLY A 85 -6.68 6.98 -9.23
N LEU A 86 -6.27 5.81 -9.73
CA LEU A 86 -5.14 5.68 -10.66
C LEU A 86 -5.37 6.46 -11.96
N ARG A 87 -6.61 6.47 -12.49
CA ARG A 87 -6.97 7.30 -13.65
C ARG A 87 -6.88 8.81 -13.37
N HIS A 88 -7.10 9.21 -12.12
CA HIS A 88 -6.92 10.58 -11.64
C HIS A 88 -5.49 10.88 -11.17
N GLN A 89 -4.52 10.03 -11.53
CA GLN A 89 -3.10 10.21 -11.21
C GLN A 89 -2.81 10.21 -9.70
N VAL A 90 -3.65 9.55 -8.91
CA VAL A 90 -3.30 9.25 -7.52
C VAL A 90 -2.15 8.24 -7.53
N PRO A 91 -1.02 8.51 -6.87
CA PRO A 91 0.12 7.60 -6.84
C PRO A 91 -0.27 6.26 -6.19
N LEU A 92 0.24 5.16 -6.73
CA LEU A 92 -0.05 3.81 -6.24
C LEU A 92 0.37 3.66 -4.77
N GLU A 93 1.48 4.29 -4.40
CA GLU A 93 2.08 4.34 -3.08
C GLU A 93 1.07 4.80 -2.02
N ALA A 94 0.16 5.73 -2.37
CA ALA A 94 -0.86 6.21 -1.44
C ALA A 94 -1.86 5.12 -1.07
N PHE A 95 -2.25 4.28 -2.04
CA PHE A 95 -3.13 3.14 -1.79
C PHE A 95 -2.40 2.04 -1.01
N VAL A 96 -1.16 1.72 -1.40
CA VAL A 96 -0.35 0.71 -0.74
C VAL A 96 -0.15 1.05 0.73
N ARG A 97 0.22 2.30 1.04
CA ARG A 97 0.41 2.78 2.41
C ARG A 97 -0.82 2.55 3.30
N GLU A 98 -2.02 2.77 2.76
CA GLU A 98 -3.27 2.61 3.52
C GLU A 98 -3.64 1.13 3.73
N TYR A 99 -3.36 0.28 2.75
CA TYR A 99 -3.78 -1.13 2.80
C TYR A 99 -2.83 -2.02 3.57
N VAL A 100 -1.53 -1.73 3.54
CA VAL A 100 -0.54 -2.52 4.27
C VAL A 100 -0.82 -2.43 5.78
N SER A 101 -0.88 -3.60 6.42
CA SER A 101 -1.25 -3.78 7.83
C SER A 101 -2.71 -3.44 8.18
N MET A 102 -3.58 -3.25 7.18
CA MET A 102 -5.02 -3.18 7.42
C MET A 102 -5.55 -4.53 7.93
N ARG A 103 -6.43 -4.48 8.94
CA ARG A 103 -6.90 -5.68 9.66
C ARG A 103 -8.41 -5.84 9.53
N PHE A 104 -8.83 -6.95 8.94
CA PHE A 104 -10.20 -7.44 8.94
C PHE A 104 -10.22 -8.88 8.43
N GLU A 105 -11.26 -9.64 8.79
CA GLU A 105 -11.41 -11.03 8.35
C GLU A 105 -11.75 -11.14 6.86
N PRO A 106 -11.12 -12.03 6.08
CA PRO A 106 -10.22 -13.11 6.52
C PRO A 106 -8.76 -12.68 6.75
N ALA A 107 -8.17 -13.09 7.87
CA ALA A 107 -6.76 -12.88 8.20
C ALA A 107 -6.05 -14.24 8.41
N CYS A 108 -5.18 -14.65 7.48
CA CYS A 108 -4.52 -15.96 7.59
C CYS A 108 -3.31 -16.10 6.66
N LEU A 109 -2.74 -17.31 6.64
CA LEU A 109 -1.75 -17.74 5.65
C LEU A 109 -2.29 -17.58 4.23
N THR A 110 -1.38 -17.24 3.32
CA THR A 110 -1.68 -17.13 1.89
C THR A 110 -1.01 -18.23 1.07
N ASN A 111 -1.37 -18.31 -0.21
CA ASN A 111 -0.72 -19.20 -1.19
C ASN A 111 0.40 -18.50 -1.99
N ASP A 112 0.73 -17.25 -1.67
CA ASP A 112 1.81 -16.51 -2.32
C ASP A 112 3.14 -16.72 -1.56
N PRO A 113 4.19 -17.24 -2.20
CA PRO A 113 5.47 -17.52 -1.52
C PRO A 113 6.13 -16.27 -0.94
N GLU A 114 5.90 -15.10 -1.55
CA GLU A 114 6.46 -13.83 -1.08
C GLU A 114 5.73 -13.28 0.14
N ILE A 115 4.42 -13.54 0.22
CA ILE A 115 3.51 -13.00 1.24
C ILE A 115 2.91 -14.15 2.04
N LYS A 116 3.71 -14.77 2.90
CA LYS A 116 3.30 -15.98 3.66
C LYS A 116 2.00 -15.79 4.47
N GLN A 117 1.79 -14.61 5.04
CA GLN A 117 0.60 -14.28 5.84
C GLN A 117 0.15 -12.85 5.54
N ALA A 118 -1.16 -12.64 5.55
CA ALA A 118 -1.78 -11.33 5.45
C ALA A 118 -2.84 -11.14 6.55
N THR A 119 -2.99 -9.92 7.03
CA THR A 119 -3.97 -9.56 8.09
C THR A 119 -5.34 -9.15 7.54
N SER A 120 -5.47 -9.12 6.21
CA SER A 120 -6.73 -8.95 5.48
C SER A 120 -6.52 -9.20 3.99
N VAL A 121 -7.61 -9.23 3.21
CA VAL A 121 -7.53 -9.25 1.74
C VAL A 121 -6.87 -7.98 1.19
N LEU A 122 -7.17 -6.80 1.76
CA LEU A 122 -6.55 -5.55 1.31
C LEU A 122 -5.08 -5.47 1.69
N ASP A 123 -4.68 -5.97 2.87
CA ASP A 123 -3.27 -6.09 3.23
C ASP A 123 -2.51 -6.97 2.24
N TYR A 124 -3.07 -8.12 1.85
CA TYR A 124 -2.49 -8.95 0.79
C TYR A 124 -2.35 -8.17 -0.53
N VAL A 125 -3.41 -7.50 -1.00
CA VAL A 125 -3.39 -6.73 -2.25
C VAL A 125 -2.37 -5.60 -2.19
N GLY A 126 -2.33 -4.84 -1.11
CA GLY A 126 -1.37 -3.75 -0.89
C GLY A 126 0.07 -4.26 -0.94
N ARG A 127 0.38 -5.34 -0.23
CA ARG A 127 1.72 -5.97 -0.26
C ARG A 127 2.08 -6.50 -1.65
N ARG A 128 1.13 -7.12 -2.36
CA ARG A 128 1.38 -7.66 -3.71
C ARG A 128 1.63 -6.54 -4.72
N LEU A 129 0.82 -5.48 -4.68
CA LEU A 129 1.02 -4.28 -5.50
C LEU A 129 2.36 -3.61 -5.19
N ALA A 130 2.75 -3.55 -3.91
CA ALA A 130 4.05 -3.04 -3.52
C ALA A 130 5.17 -3.85 -4.18
N LEU A 131 5.17 -5.17 -4.01
CA LEU A 131 6.18 -6.07 -4.58
C LEU A 131 6.25 -6.02 -6.12
N ASP A 132 5.11 -5.83 -6.79
CA ASP A 132 5.06 -5.84 -8.25
C ASP A 132 5.46 -4.50 -8.89
N PHE A 133 5.24 -3.37 -8.22
CA PHE A 133 5.31 -2.05 -8.86
C PHE A 133 6.16 -1.01 -8.13
N LEU A 134 6.51 -1.21 -6.85
CA LEU A 134 7.24 -0.21 -6.08
C LEU A 134 8.73 -0.54 -5.95
N PRO A 135 9.61 0.48 -5.97
CA PRO A 135 11.04 0.28 -5.76
C PRO A 135 11.33 -0.20 -4.34
N TYR A 136 12.47 -0.86 -4.16
CA TYR A 136 12.87 -1.47 -2.89
C TYR A 136 12.77 -0.50 -1.70
N ASP A 137 13.34 0.70 -1.82
CA ASP A 137 13.38 1.68 -0.73
C ASP A 137 11.97 2.05 -0.23
N THR A 138 11.04 2.30 -1.16
CA THR A 138 9.64 2.59 -0.81
C THR A 138 8.94 1.38 -0.19
N ARG A 139 9.25 0.16 -0.64
CA ARG A 139 8.68 -1.06 -0.03
C ARG A 139 9.17 -1.26 1.40
N VAL A 140 10.45 -0.98 1.67
CA VAL A 140 11.05 -1.05 3.01
C VAL A 140 10.37 -0.08 3.97
N GLU A 141 10.05 1.14 3.53
CA GLU A 141 9.28 2.11 4.33
C GLU A 141 7.91 1.55 4.77
N PHE A 142 7.28 0.72 3.93
CA PHE A 142 6.01 0.06 4.24
C PHE A 142 6.18 -1.30 4.93
N GLY A 143 7.41 -1.72 5.23
CA GLY A 143 7.70 -3.03 5.83
C GLY A 143 7.42 -4.21 4.90
N VAL A 144 7.39 -3.98 3.58
CA VAL A 144 7.13 -5.01 2.57
C VAL A 144 8.44 -5.51 1.97
N LEU A 145 8.80 -6.75 2.29
CA LEU A 145 10.00 -7.42 1.78
C LEU A 145 9.60 -8.69 1.04
N THR A 146 10.37 -9.06 0.01
CA THR A 146 10.32 -10.39 -0.59
C THR A 146 10.73 -11.45 0.44
N ALA A 147 10.48 -12.72 0.16
CA ALA A 147 10.89 -13.82 1.02
C ALA A 147 12.42 -13.84 1.22
N GLU A 148 13.18 -13.61 0.14
CA GLU A 148 14.65 -13.56 0.19
C GLU A 148 15.15 -12.35 0.96
N GLU A 149 14.60 -11.15 0.70
CA GLU A 149 14.96 -9.92 1.40
C GLU A 149 14.66 -10.02 2.91
N ARG A 150 13.57 -10.68 3.28
CA ARG A 150 13.21 -10.91 4.67
C ARG A 150 14.21 -11.83 5.37
N VAL A 151 14.57 -12.94 4.74
CA VAL A 151 15.60 -13.86 5.28
C VAL A 151 16.95 -13.16 5.38
N ALA A 152 17.35 -12.38 4.38
CA ALA A 152 18.58 -11.61 4.42
C ALA A 152 18.59 -10.60 5.57
N LYS A 153 17.46 -9.91 5.81
CA LYS A 153 17.30 -8.99 6.93
C LYS A 153 17.36 -9.70 8.28
N GLU A 154 16.66 -10.81 8.44
CA GLU A 154 16.70 -11.63 9.66
C GLU A 154 18.13 -12.12 9.97
N LEU A 155 18.90 -12.52 8.94
CA LEU A 155 20.29 -12.90 9.10
C LEU A 155 21.17 -11.71 9.52
N GLN A 156 20.97 -10.54 8.91
CA GLN A 156 21.71 -9.32 9.29
C GLN A 156 21.43 -8.91 10.73
N ASP A 157 20.15 -8.93 11.13
CA ASP A 157 19.72 -8.58 12.49
C ASP A 157 20.32 -9.58 13.51
N ASN A 158 20.28 -10.88 13.20
CA ASN A 158 20.87 -11.93 14.05
C ASN A 158 22.40 -11.82 14.17
N VAL A 159 23.11 -11.46 13.10
CA VAL A 159 24.58 -11.24 13.15
C VAL A 159 24.92 -10.06 14.07
N GLY A 160 24.09 -9.01 14.07
CA GLY A 160 24.24 -7.89 15.00
C GLY A 160 24.14 -8.31 16.47
N ASP A 161 23.15 -9.15 16.79
CA ASP A 161 22.95 -9.69 18.14
C ASP A 161 24.12 -10.58 18.60
N VAL A 162 24.62 -11.46 17.72
CA VAL A 162 25.78 -12.33 18.02
C VAL A 162 27.03 -11.49 18.29
N ALA A 163 27.33 -10.50 17.44
CA ALA A 163 28.47 -9.62 17.63
C ALA A 163 28.39 -8.82 18.95
N TRP A 164 27.20 -8.37 19.34
CA TRP A 164 26.98 -7.70 20.62
C TRP A 164 27.20 -8.64 21.82
N THR A 165 26.69 -9.87 21.72
CA THR A 165 26.83 -10.90 22.77
C THR A 165 28.29 -11.28 22.99
N ASP A 166 29.04 -11.46 21.90
CA ASP A 166 30.48 -11.74 21.95
C ASP A 166 31.28 -10.58 22.57
N MET A 167 30.97 -9.32 22.23
CA MET A 167 31.62 -8.15 22.85
C MET A 167 31.36 -8.06 24.36
N ILE A 168 30.14 -8.33 24.82
CA ILE A 168 29.83 -8.38 26.26
C ILE A 168 30.64 -9.50 26.94
N GLY A 169 30.68 -10.70 26.35
CA GLY A 169 31.46 -11.81 26.88
C GLY A 169 32.96 -11.48 27.01
N LEU A 170 33.51 -10.75 26.04
CA LEU A 170 34.90 -10.29 26.07
C LEU A 170 35.14 -9.16 27.10
N ALA A 171 34.20 -8.22 27.25
CA ALA A 171 34.29 -7.15 28.24
C ALA A 171 34.22 -7.68 29.69
N MET A 172 33.45 -8.74 29.93
CA MET A 172 33.30 -9.38 31.25
C MET A 172 34.49 -10.28 31.63
N SER A 173 35.35 -10.64 30.68
CA SER A 173 36.56 -11.43 30.91
C SER A 173 37.83 -10.57 31.04
N ALA A 174 37.71 -9.24 30.97
CA ALA A 174 38.82 -8.34 31.20
C ALA A 174 39.27 -8.40 32.68
N PRO A 175 40.56 -8.67 32.97
CA PRO A 175 41.04 -8.75 34.34
C PRO A 175 40.96 -7.37 34.99
N THR A 176 40.27 -7.28 36.13
CA THR A 176 40.28 -6.06 36.95
C THR A 176 41.68 -5.88 37.54
N VAL A 177 42.44 -4.95 36.98
CA VAL A 177 43.72 -4.52 37.53
C VAL A 177 43.44 -3.91 38.90
N THR A 178 43.61 -4.72 39.94
CA THR A 178 43.56 -4.24 41.32
C THR A 178 44.82 -3.44 41.55
N SER A 179 44.69 -2.11 41.53
CA SER A 179 45.79 -1.22 41.90
C SER A 179 46.13 -1.43 43.39
N PRO A 180 47.40 -1.64 43.76
CA PRO A 180 47.75 -1.90 45.14
C PRO A 180 47.54 -0.62 45.98
N ARG A 181 46.75 -0.73 47.05
CA ARG A 181 46.63 0.31 48.08
C ARG A 181 48.01 0.57 48.67
N ARG A 182 48.56 1.77 48.45
CA ARG A 182 49.73 2.27 49.17
C ARG A 182 49.27 2.80 50.53
N GLY A 183 49.93 2.29 51.59
CA GLY A 183 50.25 2.98 52.85
C GLY A 183 49.09 3.29 53.77
#